data_AF-A0A7C8N2B3-F1
#
_entry.id   AF-A0A7C8N2B3-F1
#
_cell.length_a   1.000
_cell.length_b   1.000
_cell.length_c   1.000
_cell.angle_alpha   90.00
_cell.angle_beta   90.00
_cell.angle_gamma   90.00
#
_symmetry.space_group_name_H-M   'P 1'
#
loop_
_entity.id
_entity.type
_entity.pdbx_description
1 polymer ?
#
loop_
_entity_poly.entity_id
_entity_poly.type
_entity_poly.pdbx_seq_one_letter_code
_entity_poly.pdbx_strand_id
1 'polypeptide(L)'
;MPSFKSLILATAAAATTQAYSNNCAGSAFSPSLSDCQAALGNINTGTSYSDQSQFSSGNCYVIYATNGAGPQPVSGQTILDTANAILDQCSSRHGSYGTNNCESCHVTVNYRS
;
A
#
# COMPACT_ATOMS: atom_id res chain seq x y z
N MET A 1 32.89 -43.27 1.71
CA MET A 1 31.69 -43.39 2.57
C MET A 1 32.10 -42.98 3.98
N PRO A 2 31.36 -42.16 4.77
CA PRO A 2 30.02 -41.56 4.63
C PRO A 2 30.15 -40.05 4.28
N SER A 3 29.17 -39.14 4.26
CA SER A 3 27.92 -38.99 5.02
C SER A 3 26.99 -38.01 4.27
N PHE A 4 25.73 -38.40 4.11
CA PHE A 4 24.65 -37.56 3.60
C PHE A 4 24.35 -36.46 4.63
N LYS A 5 24.65 -35.21 4.29
CA LYS A 5 24.15 -34.05 5.04
C LYS A 5 22.72 -33.76 4.58
N SER A 6 21.77 -34.06 5.46
CA SER A 6 20.36 -33.74 5.33
C SER A 6 20.15 -32.25 5.07
N LEU A 7 19.61 -31.91 3.90
CA LEU A 7 19.03 -30.60 3.63
C LEU A 7 17.64 -30.58 4.28
N ILE A 8 17.48 -29.81 5.34
CA ILE A 8 16.15 -29.48 5.88
C ILE A 8 15.57 -28.42 4.95
N LEU A 9 14.66 -28.81 4.06
CA LEU A 9 13.79 -27.88 3.34
C LEU A 9 12.78 -27.33 4.34
N ALA A 10 12.99 -26.09 4.81
CA ALA A 10 11.96 -25.33 5.49
C ALA A 10 10.91 -24.92 4.44
N THR A 11 9.78 -25.62 4.42
CA THR A 11 8.61 -25.21 3.66
C THR A 11 8.01 -23.97 4.31
N ALA A 12 8.23 -22.82 3.71
CA ALA A 12 7.49 -21.61 4.06
C ALA A 12 6.01 -21.85 3.76
N ALA A 13 5.17 -21.91 4.80
CA ALA A 13 3.74 -21.90 4.64
C ALA A 13 3.33 -20.55 4.04
N ALA A 14 3.01 -20.54 2.74
CA ALA A 14 2.37 -19.40 2.10
C ALA A 14 0.96 -19.27 2.69
N ALA A 15 0.82 -18.50 3.77
CA ALA A 15 -0.48 -18.07 4.24
C ALA A 15 -1.09 -17.21 3.12
N THR A 16 -2.11 -17.75 2.45
CA THR A 16 -2.96 -16.96 1.56
C THR A 16 -3.79 -16.04 2.46
N THR A 17 -3.20 -14.91 2.83
CA THR A 17 -3.92 -13.81 3.46
C THR A 17 -5.03 -13.39 2.50
N GLN A 18 -6.27 -13.30 2.99
CA GLN A 18 -7.33 -12.74 2.17
C GLN A 18 -6.96 -11.30 1.81
N ALA A 19 -6.88 -11.02 0.51
CA ALA A 19 -6.53 -9.69 0.04
C ALA A 19 -7.55 -8.67 0.55
N TYR A 20 -7.07 -7.49 0.97
CA TYR A 20 -7.92 -6.37 1.33
C TYR A 20 -8.95 -6.09 0.22
N SER A 21 -10.19 -5.77 0.60
CA SER A 21 -11.25 -5.48 -0.36
C SER A 21 -11.08 -4.08 -0.99
N ASN A 22 -10.43 -4.05 -2.15
CA ASN A 22 -10.21 -2.84 -2.94
C ASN A 22 -11.54 -2.11 -3.21
N ASN A 23 -11.55 -0.80 -3.03
CA ASN A 23 -12.74 0.02 -3.29
C ASN A 23 -12.37 1.45 -3.69
N CYS A 24 -13.32 2.15 -4.31
CA CYS A 24 -13.20 3.55 -4.70
C CYS A 24 -14.01 4.49 -3.78
N ALA A 25 -14.21 4.09 -2.52
CA ALA A 25 -14.90 4.94 -1.55
C ALA A 25 -13.95 6.04 -1.03
N GLY A 26 -14.52 7.18 -0.65
CA GLY A 26 -13.75 8.30 -0.14
C GLY A 26 -14.62 9.52 0.14
N SER A 27 -13.97 10.67 0.21
CA SER A 27 -14.61 11.97 0.42
C SER A 27 -15.57 12.33 -0.71
N ALA A 28 -16.56 13.19 -0.42
CA ALA A 28 -17.46 13.72 -1.45
C ALA A 28 -16.74 14.56 -2.53
N PHE A 29 -15.55 15.06 -2.21
CA PHE A 29 -14.69 15.77 -3.14
C PHE A 29 -13.57 14.86 -3.66
N SER A 30 -13.16 15.10 -4.89
CA SER A 30 -12.01 14.44 -5.52
C SER A 30 -10.75 15.25 -5.33
N PRO A 31 -9.61 14.61 -5.00
CA PRO A 31 -8.34 15.30 -5.04
C PRO A 31 -7.98 15.68 -6.49
N SER A 32 -7.19 16.73 -6.65
CA SER A 32 -6.68 17.13 -7.95
C SER A 32 -5.58 16.15 -8.39
N LEU A 33 -5.50 15.85 -9.69
CA LEU A 33 -4.47 14.94 -10.20
C LEU A 33 -3.07 15.53 -10.01
N SER A 34 -2.92 16.84 -10.17
CA SER A 34 -1.65 17.54 -9.95
C SER A 34 -1.17 17.42 -8.50
N ASP A 35 -2.07 17.59 -7.53
CA ASP A 35 -1.71 17.45 -6.12
C ASP A 35 -1.35 16.00 -5.78
N CYS A 36 -2.06 15.03 -6.36
CA CYS A 36 -1.71 13.63 -6.19
C CYS A 36 -0.36 13.28 -6.82
N GLN A 37 -0.05 13.78 -8.02
CA GLN A 37 1.28 13.59 -8.62
C GLN A 37 2.39 14.19 -7.75
N ALA A 38 2.17 15.37 -7.17
CA ALA A 38 3.10 15.98 -6.23
C ALA A 38 3.24 15.15 -4.94
N ALA A 39 2.12 14.64 -4.40
CA ALA A 39 2.12 13.76 -3.22
C ALA A 39 2.91 12.47 -3.46
N LEU A 40 2.67 11.81 -4.60
CA LEU A 40 3.38 10.59 -5.00
C LEU A 40 4.87 10.83 -5.26
N GLY A 41 5.26 12.01 -5.74
CA GLY A 41 6.65 12.42 -5.90
C GLY A 41 7.45 12.49 -4.58
N ASN A 42 6.78 12.54 -3.43
CA ASN A 42 7.43 12.52 -2.11
C ASN A 42 7.72 11.09 -1.59
N ILE A 43 7.26 10.06 -2.29
CA ILE A 43 7.50 8.67 -1.90
C ILE A 43 8.92 8.28 -2.33
N ASN A 44 9.78 7.96 -1.36
CA ASN A 44 11.08 7.37 -1.66
C ASN A 44 10.91 5.87 -1.94
N THR A 45 10.95 5.49 -3.21
CA THR A 45 10.69 4.10 -3.64
C THR A 45 11.72 3.09 -3.13
N GLY A 46 12.93 3.54 -2.76
CA GLY A 46 13.99 2.69 -2.18
C GLY A 46 13.88 2.49 -0.66
N THR A 47 12.90 3.10 0.00
CA THR A 47 12.69 3.02 1.46
C THR A 47 11.54 2.06 1.79
N SER A 48 11.57 1.47 2.98
CA SER A 48 10.44 0.72 3.54
C SER A 48 9.66 1.59 4.53
N TYR A 49 8.33 1.58 4.44
CA TYR A 49 7.44 2.40 5.23
C TYR A 49 6.58 1.54 6.15
N SER A 50 6.32 2.06 7.35
CA SER A 50 5.49 1.42 8.38
C SER A 50 4.07 1.97 8.38
N ASP A 51 3.22 1.37 9.22
CA ASP A 51 1.85 1.85 9.47
C ASP A 51 1.80 3.38 9.68
N GLN A 52 0.76 3.99 9.14
CA GLN A 52 0.48 5.42 9.18
C GLN A 52 1.48 6.33 8.44
N SER A 53 2.33 5.77 7.58
CA SER A 53 3.19 6.58 6.69
C SER A 53 2.34 7.37 5.71
N GLN A 54 2.53 8.69 5.66
CA GLN A 54 1.69 9.62 4.89
C GLN A 54 2.51 10.42 3.88
N PHE A 55 1.92 10.63 2.70
CA PHE A 55 2.50 11.39 1.60
C PHE A 55 1.41 12.29 1.04
N SER A 56 1.26 13.48 1.60
CA SER A 56 0.15 14.36 1.23
C SER A 56 0.67 15.67 0.66
N SER A 57 0.00 16.19 -0.36
CA SER A 57 0.32 17.47 -1.00
C SER A 57 -0.97 18.14 -1.44
N GLY A 58 -1.09 19.46 -1.26
CA GLY A 58 -2.32 20.19 -1.57
C GLY A 58 -3.54 19.49 -0.99
N ASN A 59 -4.54 19.23 -1.85
CA ASN A 59 -5.76 18.52 -1.47
C ASN A 59 -5.69 16.98 -1.60
N CYS A 60 -4.55 16.41 -1.97
CA CYS A 60 -4.36 14.96 -2.08
C CYS A 60 -3.71 14.40 -0.82
N TYR A 61 -4.38 13.39 -0.26
CA TYR A 61 -3.95 12.62 0.90
C TYR A 61 -3.61 11.20 0.47
N VAL A 62 -2.39 10.74 0.76
CA VAL A 62 -1.98 9.35 0.57
C VAL A 62 -1.46 8.80 1.90
N ILE A 63 -1.91 7.60 2.29
CA ILE A 63 -1.48 6.91 3.51
C ILE A 63 -1.32 5.41 3.26
N TYR A 64 -0.32 4.81 3.88
CA TYR A 64 -0.24 3.37 4.09
C TYR A 64 -0.72 3.02 5.50
N ALA A 65 -1.69 2.12 5.63
CA ALA A 65 -2.28 1.72 6.91
C ALA A 65 -2.40 0.20 7.04
N THR A 66 -2.15 -0.30 8.25
CA THR A 66 -2.20 -1.75 8.58
C THR A 66 -3.47 -2.14 9.35
N ASN A 67 -4.24 -1.15 9.83
CA ASN A 67 -5.42 -1.35 10.68
C ASN A 67 -5.15 -2.25 11.90
N GLY A 68 -4.00 -2.05 12.56
CA GLY A 68 -3.66 -2.77 13.79
C GLY A 68 -3.03 -4.15 13.60
N ALA A 69 -2.68 -4.54 12.36
CA ALA A 69 -1.96 -5.79 12.08
C ALA A 69 -0.49 -5.82 12.56
N GLY A 70 -0.05 -4.79 13.29
CA GLY A 70 1.31 -4.65 13.80
C GLY A 70 2.32 -4.23 12.73
N PRO A 71 3.63 -4.47 12.96
CA PRO A 71 4.70 -4.09 12.04
C PRO A 71 4.59 -4.87 10.72
N GLN A 72 4.10 -4.18 9.69
CA GLN A 72 3.92 -4.70 8.35
C GLN A 72 4.60 -3.73 7.37
N PRO A 73 5.95 -3.69 7.31
CA PRO A 73 6.64 -2.76 6.43
C PRO A 73 6.40 -3.10 4.96
N VAL A 74 6.20 -2.09 4.12
CA VAL A 74 6.11 -2.23 2.65
C VAL A 74 7.09 -1.30 1.96
N SER A 75 7.50 -1.64 0.74
CA SER A 75 8.36 -0.74 -0.03
C SER A 75 7.61 0.52 -0.47
N GLY A 76 8.33 1.64 -0.59
CA GLY A 76 7.79 2.86 -1.20
C GLY A 76 7.28 2.62 -2.63
N GLN A 77 7.93 1.73 -3.38
CA GLN A 77 7.46 1.33 -4.70
C GLN A 77 6.06 0.68 -4.64
N THR A 78 5.82 -0.22 -3.68
CA THR A 78 4.48 -0.83 -3.48
C THR A 78 3.43 0.24 -3.17
N ILE A 79 3.77 1.25 -2.36
CA ILE A 79 2.83 2.34 -2.05
C ILE A 79 2.52 3.17 -3.30
N LEU A 80 3.55 3.52 -4.06
CA LEU A 80 3.44 4.28 -5.30
C LEU A 80 2.57 3.55 -6.33
N ASP A 81 2.86 2.27 -6.58
CA ASP A 81 2.11 1.45 -7.55
C ASP A 81 0.66 1.29 -7.14
N THR A 82 0.40 1.05 -5.85
CA THR A 82 -0.96 0.90 -5.32
C THR A 82 -1.75 2.21 -5.42
N ALA A 83 -1.11 3.35 -5.12
CA ALA A 83 -1.75 4.65 -5.25
C ALA A 83 -2.04 5.03 -6.71
N ASN A 84 -1.11 4.73 -7.65
CA ASN A 84 -1.36 4.91 -9.08
C ASN A 84 -2.52 4.04 -9.56
N ALA A 85 -2.61 2.78 -9.11
CA ALA A 85 -3.75 1.92 -9.44
C ALA A 85 -5.09 2.53 -9.00
N ILE A 86 -5.15 3.15 -7.82
CA ILE A 86 -6.35 3.88 -7.36
C ILE A 86 -6.67 5.06 -8.28
N LEU A 87 -5.66 5.88 -8.61
CA LEU A 87 -5.85 7.06 -9.47
C LEU A 87 -6.34 6.69 -10.88
N ASP A 88 -5.90 5.54 -11.40
CA ASP A 88 -6.26 5.07 -12.73
C ASP A 88 -7.62 4.36 -12.78
N GLN A 89 -7.96 3.58 -11.75
CA GLN A 89 -9.16 2.73 -11.75
C GLN A 89 -10.38 3.40 -11.12
N CYS A 90 -10.19 4.36 -10.21
CA CYS A 90 -11.29 5.06 -9.55
C CYS A 90 -11.59 6.39 -10.26
N SER A 91 -12.80 6.54 -10.81
CA SER A 91 -13.21 7.76 -11.54
C SER A 91 -13.11 9.04 -10.70
N SER A 92 -13.27 8.94 -9.39
CA SER A 92 -13.17 10.02 -8.42
C SER A 92 -11.75 10.25 -7.88
N ARG A 93 -10.75 9.48 -8.34
CA ARG A 93 -9.33 9.56 -7.96
C ARG A 93 -9.09 9.37 -6.47
N HIS A 94 -9.95 8.61 -5.81
CA HIS A 94 -9.81 8.22 -4.41
C HIS A 94 -10.29 6.79 -4.20
N GLY A 95 -9.78 6.15 -3.16
CA GLY A 95 -10.05 4.76 -2.84
C GLY A 95 -9.03 4.17 -1.88
N SER A 96 -9.23 2.90 -1.53
CA SER A 96 -8.37 2.13 -0.62
C SER A 96 -8.10 0.75 -1.21
N TYR A 97 -6.84 0.44 -1.53
CA TYR A 97 -6.42 -0.78 -2.21
C TYR A 97 -5.39 -1.54 -1.37
N GLY A 98 -5.49 -2.87 -1.37
CA GLY A 98 -4.60 -3.76 -0.63
C GLY A 98 -3.16 -3.77 -1.12
N THR A 99 -2.22 -3.96 -0.20
CA THR A 99 -0.78 -4.06 -0.48
C THR A 99 -0.24 -5.50 -0.42
N ASN A 100 -1.10 -6.50 -0.20
CA ASN A 100 -0.82 -7.95 -0.20
C ASN A 100 0.23 -8.45 0.82
N ASN A 101 0.64 -7.63 1.77
CA ASN A 101 1.54 -8.02 2.87
C ASN A 101 0.78 -8.38 4.17
N CYS A 102 -0.48 -7.94 4.31
CA CYS A 102 -1.40 -8.45 5.32
C CYS A 102 -2.86 -8.23 4.88
N GLU A 103 -3.82 -8.91 5.53
CA GLU A 103 -5.24 -8.88 5.12
C GLU A 103 -5.90 -7.50 5.25
N SER A 104 -5.42 -6.71 6.20
CA SER A 104 -5.95 -5.38 6.49
C SER A 104 -5.04 -4.25 6.01
N CYS A 105 -3.91 -4.59 5.39
CA CYS A 105 -2.89 -3.65 4.90
C CYS A 105 -3.32 -3.06 3.56
N HIS A 106 -3.33 -1.73 3.48
CA HIS A 106 -3.82 -1.03 2.32
C HIS A 106 -3.19 0.36 2.19
N VAL A 107 -3.21 0.88 0.97
CA VAL A 107 -2.96 2.29 0.69
C VAL A 107 -4.29 2.97 0.43
N THR A 108 -4.45 4.17 0.97
CA THR A 108 -5.59 5.03 0.69
C THR A 108 -5.13 6.29 -0.03
N VAL A 109 -5.84 6.67 -1.09
CA VAL A 109 -5.78 7.99 -1.72
C VAL A 109 -7.12 8.68 -1.46
N ASN A 110 -7.11 9.90 -0.93
CA ASN A 110 -8.35 10.64 -0.67
C ASN A 110 -8.16 12.15 -0.80
N TYR A 111 -9.27 12.88 -0.84
CA TYR A 111 -9.28 14.34 -0.70
C TYR A 111 -9.08 14.76 0.77
N ARG A 112 -8.29 15.80 0.98
CA ARG A 112 -8.18 16.58 2.23
C ARG A 112 -8.38 18.07 1.96
N SER A 113 -8.97 18.78 2.93
CA SER A 113 -9.18 20.24 2.90
C SER A 113 -7.95 21.00 3.37
#